data_AF-K2B9W6-F1
#
_entry.id   AF-K2B9W6-F1
#
_cell.length_a   1.000
_cell.length_b   1.000
_cell.length_c   1.000
_cell.angle_alpha   90.00
_cell.angle_beta   90.00
_cell.angle_gamma   90.00
#
_symmetry.space_group_name_H-M   'P 1'
#
loop_
_entity.id
_entity.type
_entity.pdbx_description
1 polymer ?
#
loop_
_entity_poly.entity_id
_entity_poly.type
_entity_poly.pdbx_seq_one_letter_code
_entity_poly.pdbx_strand_id
1 'polypeptide(L)' 'CTFAHITKIKKELGWKPIVSFEEGVSNMLKEINCWQEAPLWDPTSIAEATKTWFTYMREEMQQHV' A
#
# COMPACT_ATOMS: atom_id res chain seq x y z
N CYS A 1 1.44 0.53 -18.34
CA CYS A 1 0.56 0.47 -17.15
C CYS A 1 0.30 -0.98 -16.76
N THR A 2 0.65 -1.38 -15.54
CA THR A 2 0.37 -2.72 -15.02
C THR A 2 -1.02 -2.71 -14.38
N PHE A 3 -2.05 -3.08 -15.14
CA PHE A 3 -3.34 -3.42 -14.55
C PHE A 3 -3.19 -4.80 -13.93
N ALA A 4 -3.16 -4.90 -12.61
CA ALA A 4 -3.22 -6.20 -11.94
C ALA A 4 -4.44 -6.97 -12.48
N HIS A 5 -4.24 -8.21 -12.93
CA HIS A 5 -5.32 -9.00 -13.52
C HIS A 5 -6.24 -9.54 -12.43
N ILE A 6 -7.41 -8.92 -12.28
CA ILE A 6 -8.38 -9.20 -11.20
C ILE A 6 -9.47 -10.23 -11.58
N THR A 7 -9.30 -10.98 -12.68
CA THR A 7 -10.33 -11.91 -13.16
C THR A 7 -10.63 -13.03 -12.16
N LYS A 8 -9.61 -13.55 -11.46
CA LYS A 8 -9.79 -14.63 -10.48
C LYS A 8 -10.70 -14.20 -9.33
N ILE A 9 -10.42 -13.05 -8.71
CA ILE A 9 -11.21 -12.57 -7.56
C ILE A 9 -12.63 -12.15 -7.96
N LYS A 10 -12.81 -11.59 -9.17
CA LYS A 10 -14.14 -11.31 -9.74
C LYS A 10 -14.97 -12.57 -9.87
N LYS A 11 -14.38 -13.64 -10.39
CA LYS A 11 -15.06 -14.92 -10.63
C LYS A 11 -15.38 -15.64 -9.33
N GLU A 12 -14.38 -15.80 -8.47
CA GLU A 12 -14.50 -16.67 -7.29
C GLU A 12 -15.27 -16.00 -6.14
N LEU A 13 -15.19 -14.68 -6.00
CA LEU A 13 -15.79 -13.95 -4.87
C LEU A 13 -16.84 -12.93 -5.29
N GLY A 14 -17.12 -12.76 -6.60
CA GLY A 14 -17.97 -11.67 -7.08
C GLY A 14 -17.41 -10.27 -6.80
N TRP A 15 -16.14 -10.18 -6.42
CA TRP A 15 -15.53 -8.92 -6.00
C TRP A 15 -15.37 -7.98 -7.19
N LYS A 16 -15.66 -6.70 -6.99
CA LYS A 16 -15.41 -5.64 -7.98
C LYS A 16 -14.99 -4.35 -7.28
N PRO A 17 -14.15 -3.51 -7.93
CA PRO A 17 -13.92 -2.16 -7.45
C PRO A 17 -15.24 -1.40 -7.45
N ILE A 18 -15.50 -0.65 -6.38
CA ILE A 18 -16.71 0.16 -6.21
C ILE A 18 -16.46 1.60 -6.69
N VAL A 19 -15.19 2.03 -6.65
CA VAL A 19 -14.74 3.38 -7.04
C VAL A 19 -13.90 3.25 -8.31
N SER A 20 -14.17 4.09 -9.31
CA SER A 20 -13.34 4.15 -10.53
C SER A 20 -11.97 4.78 -10.23
N PHE A 21 -11.02 4.66 -11.17
CA PHE A 21 -9.72 5.32 -10.98
C PHE A 21 -9.86 6.84 -10.94
N GLU A 22 -10.65 7.40 -11.86
CA GLU A 22 -10.91 8.84 -11.98
C GLU A 22 -11.62 9.37 -10.73
N GLU A 23 -12.63 8.64 -10.23
CA GLU A 23 -13.34 8.99 -9.00
C GLU A 23 -12.41 8.93 -7.79
N GLY A 24 -11.56 7.89 -7.69
CA GLY A 24 -10.57 7.75 -6.63
C GLY A 24 -9.58 8.91 -6.60
N VAL A 25 -9.06 9.32 -7.77
CA VAL A 25 -8.18 10.48 -7.91
C VAL A 25 -8.90 11.78 -7.53
N SER A 26 -10.16 11.96 -7.97
CA SER A 26 -10.95 13.13 -7.59
C SER A 26 -11.16 13.22 -6.08
N ASN A 27 -11.48 12.10 -5.42
CA ASN A 27 -11.67 12.06 -3.98
C ASN A 27 -10.36 12.35 -3.22
N MET A 28 -9.24 11.81 -3.72
CA MET A 28 -7.90 12.11 -3.18
C MET A 28 -7.57 13.60 -3.27
N LEU A 29 -7.89 14.25 -4.40
CA LEU A 29 -7.63 15.68 -4.61
C LEU A 29 -8.47 16.59 -3.72
N LYS A 30 -9.72 16.21 -3.40
CA LYS A 30 -10.58 16.98 -2.47
C LYS A 30 -9.94 17.08 -1.08
N GLU A 31 -9.27 16.02 -0.66
CA GLU A 31 -8.65 15.93 0.67
C GLU A 31 -7.14 16.19 0.64
N ILE A 32 -6.59 16.74 -0.46
CA ILE A 32 -5.14 16.89 -0.66
C ILE A 32 -4.44 17.65 0.49
N ASN A 33 -5.14 18.62 1.09
CA ASN A 33 -4.63 19.44 2.17
C ASN A 33 -4.45 18.65 3.48
N CYS A 34 -5.08 17.49 3.64
CA CYS A 34 -4.85 16.60 4.79
C CYS A 34 -3.39 16.12 4.87
N TRP A 35 -2.65 16.15 3.76
CA TRP A 35 -1.23 15.76 3.72
C TRP A 35 -0.26 16.93 3.87
N GLN A 36 -0.76 18.16 4.10
CA GLN A 36 0.10 19.33 4.26
C GLN A 36 1.12 19.14 5.41
N GLU A 37 0.68 18.54 6.51
CA GLU A 37 1.52 18.27 7.69
C GLU A 37 2.08 16.83 7.69
N ALA A 38 1.93 16.09 6.60
CA ALA A 38 2.47 14.73 6.53
C ALA A 38 4.00 14.76 6.56
N PRO A 39 4.65 13.94 7.40
CA PRO A 39 6.10 13.94 7.50
C PRO A 39 6.71 13.47 6.19
N LEU A 40 7.75 14.16 5.73
CA LEU A 40 8.59 13.67 4.66
C LEU A 40 9.49 12.56 5.20
N TRP A 41 9.51 11.45 4.48
CA TRP A 41 10.30 10.29 4.86
C TRP A 41 11.75 10.49 4.40
N ASP A 42 12.67 10.44 5.36
CA ASP A 42 14.08 10.20 5.13
C ASP A 42 14.48 8.78 5.56
N PRO A 43 15.63 8.24 5.12
CA PRO A 43 16.06 6.89 5.45
C PRO A 43 16.08 6.57 6.95
N THR A 44 16.41 7.54 7.80
CA THR A 44 16.44 7.40 9.26
C THR A 44 15.03 7.27 9.83
N SER A 45 14.12 8.15 9.41
CA SER A 45 12.71 8.11 9.83
C SER A 45 12.00 6.82 9.42
N ILE A 46 12.31 6.30 8.23
CA ILE A 46 11.81 5.01 7.74
C ILE A 46 12.32 3.88 8.62
N ALA A 47 13.62 3.85 8.89
CA ALA A 47 14.24 2.81 9.69
C ALA A 47 13.63 2.72 11.10
N GLU A 48 13.37 3.87 11.74
CA GLU A 48 12.74 3.89 13.07
C GLU A 48 11.26 3.47 13.01
N ALA A 49 10.47 4.02 12.10
CA ALA A 49 9.03 3.69 12.01
C ALA A 49 8.78 2.21 11.65
N THR A 50 9.70 1.59 10.90
CA THR A 50 9.59 0.19 10.47
C THR A 50 10.31 -0.79 11.40
N LYS A 51 11.01 -0.32 12.44
CA LYS A 51 11.82 -1.13 13.36
C LYS A 51 11.06 -2.33 13.93
N THR A 52 9.87 -2.08 14.48
CA THR A 52 9.01 -3.12 15.07
C THR A 52 8.59 -4.17 14.05
N TRP A 53 8.30 -3.75 12.81
CA TRP A 53 7.95 -4.68 11.74
C TRP A 53 9.12 -5.60 11.46
N PHE A 54 10.34 -5.07 11.36
CA PHE A 54 11.54 -5.87 11.18
C PHE A 54 11.97 -6.68 12.40
N THR A 55 11.47 -6.39 13.61
CA THR A 55 11.69 -7.22 14.80
C THR A 55 10.82 -8.46 14.78
N TYR A 56 9.55 -8.33 14.38
CA TYR A 56 8.56 -9.41 14.47
C TYR A 56 8.24 -10.08 13.14
N MET A 57 8.51 -9.44 12.01
CA MET A 57 8.29 -9.98 10.66
C MET A 57 9.58 -10.44 9.98
N ARG A 58 10.76 -10.24 10.60
CA ARG A 58 11.94 -11.04 10.25
C ARG A 58 11.77 -12.42 10.87
N GLU A 59 11.00 -13.27 10.23
CA GLU A 59 11.22 -14.71 10.37
C GLU A 59 12.25 -15.18 9.34
N GLU A 60 12.99 -16.20 9.77
CA GLU A 60 14.29 -16.65 9.29
C GLU A 60 14.37 -16.80 7.76
N MET A 61 15.31 -16.09 7.15
CA MET A 61 15.98 -16.64 5.97
C MET A 61 16.85 -17.82 6.43
N GLN A 62 16.23 -18.92 6.86
CA GLN A 62 16.92 -20.21 6.91
C GLN A 62 17.34 -20.52 5.48
N GLN A 63 18.65 -20.52 5.29
CA GLN A 63 19.35 -20.94 4.08
C GLN A 63 18.64 -22.13 3.44
N HIS A 64 18.08 -21.92 2.26
CA HIS A 64 18.03 -22.96 1.24
C HIS A 64 19.04 -22.51 0.18
N VAL A 65 20.31 -22.78 0.50
CA VAL A 65 21.33 -23.06 -0.51
C VAL A 65 20.99 -24.42 -1.12
#